data_AF-A0A958SVT5-F1
#
_entry.id   AF-A0A958SVT5-F1
#
_cell.length_a   1.000
_cell.length_b   1.000
_cell.length_c   1.000
_cell.angle_alpha   90.00
_cell.angle_beta   90.00
_cell.angle_gamma   90.00
#
_symmetry.space_group_name_H-M   'P 1'
#
loop_
_entity.id
_entity.type
_entity.pdbx_description
1 polymer ?
#
loop_
_entity_poly.entity_id
_entity_poly.type
_entity_poly.pdbx_seq_one_letter_code
_entity_poly.pdbx_strand_id
1 'polypeptide(L)'
;KTNLDQLEGINNRHLLVGKSCDDLKSVLETATVNDKPKIDSLYTLTLFQSTFFPTTGVYDSGLSAGKIENIRNDQLKYEIMNLYNHYYKRLVYNGEILDGVIGQIDLHRDEYFDRTNMKLKSWDYIKSPEFLLKIDYLKGRNIEYTFLTQENVKEIKRIISSISDELGNN
;
A
#
# COMPACT_ATOMS: atom_id res chain seq x y z
N LYS A 1 14.96 10.27 -1.18
CA LYS A 1 14.21 9.21 -1.89
C LYS A 1 13.21 9.87 -2.80
N THR A 2 13.12 9.42 -4.05
CA THR A 2 12.13 9.91 -5.01
C THR A 2 10.72 9.42 -4.64
N ASN A 3 9.67 9.98 -5.26
CA ASN A 3 8.30 9.46 -5.11
C ASN A 3 8.21 8.02 -5.64
N LEU A 4 8.96 7.68 -6.69
CA LEU A 4 9.00 6.31 -7.22
C LEU A 4 9.58 5.34 -6.18
N ASP A 5 10.76 5.64 -5.61
CA ASP A 5 11.40 4.75 -4.62
C ASP A 5 10.50 4.49 -3.41
N GLN A 6 9.77 5.53 -2.98
CA GLN A 6 8.85 5.46 -1.86
C GLN A 6 7.63 4.59 -2.19
N LEU A 7 7.01 4.83 -3.35
CA LEU A 7 5.84 4.08 -3.79
C LEU A 7 6.17 2.60 -4.07
N GLU A 8 7.32 2.30 -4.67
CA GLU A 8 7.79 0.92 -4.85
C GLU A 8 7.99 0.20 -3.52
N GLY A 9 8.58 0.89 -2.53
CA GLY A 9 8.73 0.35 -1.18
C GLY A 9 7.39 0.02 -0.52
N ILE A 10 6.39 0.88 -0.71
CA ILE A 10 5.02 0.67 -0.22
C ILE A 10 4.35 -0.49 -0.95
N ASN A 11 4.43 -0.52 -2.28
CA ASN A 11 3.91 -1.61 -3.10
C ASN A 11 4.47 -2.97 -2.68
N ASN A 12 5.78 -3.06 -2.43
CA ASN A 12 6.43 -4.29 -1.99
C ASN A 12 5.94 -4.74 -0.61
N ARG A 13 5.67 -3.81 0.32
CA ARG A 13 5.05 -4.13 1.61
C ARG A 13 3.64 -4.68 1.43
N HIS A 14 2.83 -4.07 0.59
CA HIS A 14 1.48 -4.55 0.30
C HIS A 14 1.46 -5.93 -0.37
N LEU A 15 2.40 -6.21 -1.27
CA LEU A 15 2.59 -7.55 -1.82
C LEU A 15 2.94 -8.58 -0.74
N LEU A 16 3.83 -8.23 0.18
CA LEU A 16 4.21 -9.08 1.31
C LEU A 16 3.01 -9.35 2.23
N VAL A 17 2.21 -8.32 2.55
CA VAL A 17 1.00 -8.49 3.36
C VAL A 17 0.01 -9.43 2.67
N GLY A 18 -0.26 -9.21 1.38
CA GLY A 18 -1.19 -10.04 0.60
C GLY A 18 -0.78 -11.51 0.62
N LYS A 19 0.51 -11.78 0.33
CA LYS A 19 1.08 -13.12 0.43
C LYS A 19 0.96 -13.71 1.84
N SER A 20 1.22 -12.90 2.86
CA SER A 20 1.15 -13.34 4.27
C SER A 20 -0.27 -13.71 4.68
N CYS A 21 -1.29 -13.01 4.17
CA CYS A 21 -2.69 -13.39 4.37
C CYS A 21 -3.01 -14.76 3.73
N ASP A 22 -2.49 -15.01 2.51
CA ASP A 22 -2.67 -16.28 1.81
C ASP A 22 -1.98 -17.45 2.52
N ASP A 23 -0.71 -17.25 2.89
CA ASP A 23 0.07 -18.23 3.63
C ASP A 23 -0.58 -18.52 5.00
N LEU A 24 -1.08 -17.49 5.69
CA LEU A 24 -1.78 -17.65 6.96
C LEU A 24 -3.05 -18.49 6.81
N LYS A 25 -3.89 -18.18 5.82
CA LYS A 25 -5.10 -18.98 5.54
C LYS A 25 -4.77 -20.44 5.30
N SER A 26 -3.81 -20.72 4.43
CA SER A 26 -3.41 -22.08 4.10
C SER A 26 -2.92 -22.84 5.34
N VAL A 27 -2.16 -22.19 6.23
CA VAL A 27 -1.73 -22.79 7.49
C VAL A 27 -2.93 -23.12 8.38
N LEU A 28 -3.89 -22.20 8.53
CA LEU A 28 -5.01 -22.36 9.46
C LEU A 28 -5.92 -23.56 9.16
N GLU A 29 -5.98 -24.01 7.90
CA GLU A 29 -6.78 -25.16 7.46
C GLU A 29 -6.44 -26.45 8.22
N THR A 30 -5.15 -26.66 8.51
CA THR A 30 -4.64 -27.89 9.17
C THR A 30 -3.90 -27.61 10.46
N ALA A 31 -3.83 -26.36 10.89
CA ALA A 31 -3.00 -25.94 12.02
C ALA A 31 -3.39 -26.60 13.35
N THR A 32 -2.34 -26.95 14.10
CA THR A 32 -2.34 -27.39 15.49
C THR A 32 -1.66 -26.34 16.37
N VAL A 33 -1.74 -26.49 17.69
CA VAL A 33 -1.10 -25.55 18.64
C VAL A 33 0.41 -25.37 18.40
N ASN A 34 1.08 -26.38 17.84
CA ASN A 34 2.51 -26.32 17.51
C ASN A 34 2.81 -25.35 16.37
N ASP A 35 1.83 -25.03 15.53
CA ASP A 35 1.96 -24.08 14.41
C ASP A 35 1.81 -22.62 14.87
N LYS A 36 1.44 -22.40 16.13
CA LYS A 36 1.19 -21.05 16.68
C LYS A 36 2.35 -20.07 16.43
N PRO A 37 3.65 -20.42 16.59
CA PRO A 37 4.74 -19.48 16.29
C PRO A 37 4.76 -19.02 14.83
N LYS A 38 4.46 -19.92 13.89
CA LYS A 38 4.36 -19.59 12.46
C LYS A 38 3.17 -18.68 12.19
N ILE A 39 2.03 -18.99 12.81
CA ILE A 39 0.80 -18.19 12.72
C ILE A 39 1.02 -16.78 13.27
N ASP A 40 1.65 -16.63 14.44
CA ASP A 40 1.97 -15.33 15.04
C ASP A 40 2.86 -14.49 14.11
N SER A 41 3.87 -15.11 13.50
CA SER A 41 4.77 -14.47 12.53
C SER A 41 4.03 -14.01 11.28
N LEU A 42 3.25 -14.89 10.65
CA LEU A 42 2.46 -14.56 9.47
C LEU A 42 1.42 -13.48 9.76
N TYR A 43 0.72 -13.58 10.90
CA TYR A 43 -0.25 -12.58 11.31
C TYR A 43 0.40 -11.21 11.50
N THR A 44 1.56 -11.15 12.17
CA THR A 44 2.32 -9.91 12.34
C THR A 44 2.66 -9.26 11.00
N LEU A 45 3.03 -10.05 9.99
CA LEU A 45 3.31 -9.53 8.65
C LEU A 45 2.08 -8.86 8.03
N THR A 46 0.87 -9.38 8.28
CA THR A 46 -0.38 -8.77 7.77
C THR A 46 -0.65 -7.38 8.33
N LEU A 47 0.01 -7.01 9.43
CA LEU A 47 -0.18 -5.72 10.10
C LEU A 47 0.61 -4.58 9.45
N PHE A 48 1.58 -4.87 8.57
CA PHE A 48 2.44 -3.86 7.93
C PHE A 48 1.77 -3.16 6.74
N GLN A 49 0.62 -2.53 6.99
CA GLN A 49 -0.02 -1.64 6.01
C GLN A 49 0.69 -0.28 6.01
N SER A 50 0.88 0.33 4.85
CA SER A 50 1.48 1.67 4.75
C SER A 50 0.88 2.45 3.61
N THR A 51 0.51 3.70 3.86
CA THR A 51 -0.06 4.58 2.84
C THR A 51 1.02 5.44 2.18
N PHE A 52 0.78 5.83 0.93
CA PHE A 52 1.67 6.69 0.16
C PHE A 52 1.13 8.12 0.09
N PHE A 53 1.96 9.06 0.53
CA PHE A 53 1.73 10.50 0.36
C PHE A 53 2.92 11.10 -0.41
N PRO A 54 2.72 11.47 -1.69
CA PRO A 54 3.80 11.97 -2.53
C PRO A 54 4.28 13.35 -2.07
N THR A 55 5.56 13.62 -2.28
CA THR A 55 6.07 14.99 -2.21
C THR A 55 5.67 15.74 -3.48
N THR A 56 4.91 16.82 -3.36
CA THR A 56 4.39 17.61 -4.50
C THR A 56 4.97 19.01 -4.66
N GLY A 57 5.68 19.53 -3.64
CA GLY A 57 6.04 20.96 -3.59
C GLY A 57 6.84 21.49 -4.79
N VAL A 58 7.67 20.66 -5.43
CA VAL A 58 8.39 21.05 -6.67
C VAL A 58 7.42 21.20 -7.84
N TYR A 59 6.47 20.28 -7.99
CA TYR A 59 5.41 20.37 -8.99
C TYR A 59 4.54 21.61 -8.74
N ASP A 60 4.09 21.81 -7.50
CA ASP A 60 3.22 22.93 -7.13
C ASP A 60 3.88 24.30 -7.40
N SER A 61 5.18 24.40 -7.08
CA SER A 61 5.98 25.61 -7.35
C SER A 61 6.19 25.83 -8.84
N GLY A 62 6.44 24.75 -9.60
CA GLY A 62 6.60 24.80 -11.05
C GLY A 62 5.32 25.22 -11.78
N LEU A 63 4.18 24.68 -11.34
CA LEU A 63 2.87 25.05 -11.84
C LEU A 63 2.55 26.53 -11.57
N SER A 64 2.74 26.98 -10.31
CA SER A 64 2.48 28.37 -9.90
C SER A 64 3.36 29.39 -10.63
N ALA A 65 4.60 29.02 -10.96
CA ALA A 65 5.52 29.87 -11.71
C ALA A 65 5.33 29.78 -13.24
N GLY A 66 4.31 29.06 -13.73
CA GLY A 66 4.05 28.88 -15.16
C GLY A 66 5.11 28.05 -15.90
N LYS A 67 5.99 27.33 -15.19
CA LYS A 67 7.10 26.58 -15.80
C LYS A 67 6.61 25.36 -16.57
N ILE A 68 5.55 24.72 -16.08
CA ILE A 68 4.94 23.54 -16.72
C ILE A 68 4.33 23.90 -18.08
N GLU A 69 3.79 25.12 -18.22
CA GLU A 69 3.21 25.60 -19.49
C GLU A 69 4.25 25.79 -20.60
N ASN A 70 5.52 25.99 -20.24
CA ASN A 70 6.60 26.15 -21.20
C ASN A 70 7.08 24.82 -21.81
N ILE A 71 6.55 23.68 -21.36
CA ILE A 71 6.82 22.37 -21.97
C ILE A 71 6.14 22.34 -23.35
N ARG A 72 6.94 22.24 -24.42
CA ARG A 72 6.47 22.22 -25.81
C ARG A 72 5.68 20.96 -26.17
N ASN A 73 6.07 19.83 -25.58
CA ASN A 73 5.40 18.56 -25.76
C ASN A 73 4.10 18.55 -24.94
N ASP A 74 2.99 18.91 -25.58
CA ASP A 74 1.68 18.98 -24.93
C ASP A 74 1.26 17.64 -24.31
N GLN A 75 1.55 16.52 -24.98
CA GLN A 75 1.22 15.20 -24.45
C GLN A 75 1.97 14.95 -23.13
N LEU A 76 3.28 15.17 -23.10
CA LEU A 76 4.08 15.00 -21.89
C LEU A 76 3.61 15.93 -20.76
N LYS A 77 3.27 17.19 -21.09
CA LYS A 77 2.70 18.15 -20.14
C LYS A 77 1.43 17.59 -19.49
N TYR A 78 0.48 17.09 -20.29
CA TYR A 78 -0.75 16.49 -19.78
C TYR A 78 -0.49 15.26 -18.90
N GLU A 79 0.45 14.41 -19.28
CA GLU A 79 0.81 13.22 -18.51
C GLU A 79 1.38 13.57 -17.13
N ILE A 80 2.29 14.56 -17.07
CA ILE A 80 2.83 15.07 -15.81
C ILE A 80 1.70 15.63 -14.94
N MET A 81 0.81 16.46 -15.50
CA MET A 81 -0.32 17.01 -14.75
C MET A 81 -1.26 15.91 -14.24
N ASN A 82 -1.53 14.89 -15.06
CA ASN A 82 -2.40 13.78 -14.69
C ASN A 82 -1.79 12.93 -13.57
N LEU A 83 -0.47 12.72 -13.56
CA LEU A 83 0.22 12.03 -12.48
C LEU A 83 -0.04 12.70 -11.12
N TYR A 84 0.17 14.01 -11.03
CA TYR A 84 0.01 14.73 -9.76
C TYR A 84 -1.46 14.93 -9.38
N ASN A 85 -2.33 15.27 -10.34
CA ASN A 85 -3.70 15.67 -10.04
C ASN A 85 -4.69 14.49 -9.97
N HIS A 86 -4.41 13.37 -10.65
CA HIS A 86 -5.28 12.20 -10.67
C HIS A 86 -4.68 11.02 -9.92
N TYR A 87 -3.53 10.53 -10.36
CA TYR A 87 -2.91 9.30 -9.84
C TYR A 87 -2.50 9.45 -8.37
N TYR A 88 -1.69 10.46 -8.05
CA TYR A 88 -1.29 10.79 -6.69
C TYR A 88 -2.48 11.14 -5.79
N LYS A 89 -3.40 11.97 -6.28
CA LYS A 89 -4.60 12.33 -5.52
C LYS A 89 -5.45 11.11 -5.16
N ARG A 90 -5.60 10.16 -6.08
CA ARG A 90 -6.35 8.91 -5.83
C ARG A 90 -5.64 8.03 -4.80
N LEU A 91 -4.32 7.92 -4.85
CA LEU A 91 -3.55 7.17 -3.83
C LEU A 91 -3.67 7.79 -2.44
N VAL A 92 -3.59 9.12 -2.33
CA VAL A 92 -3.78 9.86 -1.08
C VAL A 92 -5.16 9.59 -0.50
N TYR A 93 -6.21 9.80 -1.30
CA TYR A 93 -7.59 9.57 -0.86
C TYR A 93 -7.84 8.13 -0.40
N ASN A 94 -7.34 7.14 -1.14
CA ASN A 94 -7.46 5.73 -0.73
C ASN A 94 -6.63 5.43 0.52
N GLY A 95 -5.50 6.13 0.69
CA GLY A 95 -4.70 6.05 1.91
C GLY A 95 -5.46 6.56 3.12
N GLU A 96 -6.12 7.71 3.01
CA GLU A 96 -6.95 8.26 4.09
C GLU A 96 -8.09 7.31 4.50
N ILE A 97 -8.76 6.69 3.51
CA ILE A 97 -9.77 5.65 3.79
C ILE A 97 -9.13 4.46 4.51
N LEU A 98 -7.98 3.99 4.03
CA LEU A 98 -7.27 2.86 4.61
C LEU A 98 -6.90 3.12 6.07
N ASP A 99 -6.33 4.29 6.35
CA ASP A 99 -5.90 4.72 7.68
C ASP A 99 -7.10 4.85 8.63
N GLY A 100 -8.22 5.44 8.16
CA GLY A 100 -9.45 5.55 8.94
C GLY A 100 -10.05 4.19 9.34
N VAL A 101 -10.02 3.22 8.42
CA VAL A 101 -10.49 1.85 8.67
C VAL A 101 -9.53 1.07 9.58
N ILE A 102 -8.21 1.20 9.38
CA ILE A 102 -7.21 0.59 10.26
C ILE A 102 -7.40 1.07 11.70
N GLY A 103 -7.63 2.38 11.89
CA GLY A 103 -7.90 2.95 13.21
C GLY A 103 -9.03 2.23 13.94
N GLN A 104 -10.14 1.88 13.25
CA GLN A 104 -11.25 1.17 13.87
C GLN A 104 -10.93 -0.28 14.24
N ILE A 105 -10.20 -1.01 13.38
CA ILE A 105 -9.80 -2.39 13.64
C ILE A 105 -8.77 -2.46 14.77
N ASP A 106 -7.91 -1.46 14.87
CA ASP A 106 -6.89 -1.37 15.91
C ASP A 106 -7.48 -1.18 17.30
N LEU A 107 -8.62 -0.50 17.43
CA LEU A 107 -9.27 -0.29 18.73
C LEU A 107 -9.60 -1.59 19.46
N HIS A 108 -10.03 -2.62 18.73
CA HIS A 108 -10.38 -3.93 19.29
C HIS A 108 -9.24 -4.96 19.18
N ARG A 109 -8.11 -4.58 18.59
CA ARG A 109 -7.00 -5.52 18.35
C ARG A 109 -6.43 -6.09 19.64
N ASP A 110 -6.42 -5.29 20.71
CA ASP A 110 -5.84 -5.68 21.99
C ASP A 110 -6.66 -6.76 22.71
N GLU A 111 -7.88 -7.03 22.28
CA GLU A 111 -8.70 -8.12 22.81
C GLU A 111 -8.09 -9.49 22.49
N TYR A 112 -7.41 -9.62 21.35
CA TYR A 112 -6.92 -10.91 20.85
C TYR A 112 -5.44 -10.91 20.42
N PHE A 113 -4.77 -9.76 20.37
CA PHE A 113 -3.36 -9.64 20.01
C PHE A 113 -2.56 -8.90 21.09
N ASP A 114 -1.43 -9.47 21.47
CA ASP A 114 -0.44 -8.87 22.37
C ASP A 114 0.56 -8.07 21.53
N ARG A 115 0.45 -6.74 21.58
CA ARG A 115 1.34 -5.83 20.85
C ARG A 115 2.77 -5.78 21.42
N THR A 116 2.96 -6.10 22.69
CA THR A 116 4.29 -6.08 23.31
C THR A 116 5.12 -7.26 22.81
N ASN A 117 4.50 -8.44 22.74
CA ASN A 117 5.17 -9.65 22.31
C ASN A 117 4.96 -9.98 20.83
N MET A 118 4.12 -9.22 20.13
CA MET A 118 3.71 -9.43 18.74
C MET A 118 3.12 -10.82 18.49
N LYS A 119 2.18 -11.24 19.35
CA LYS A 119 1.59 -12.59 19.32
C LYS A 119 0.07 -12.56 19.50
N LEU A 120 -0.62 -13.50 18.87
CA LEU A 120 -2.03 -13.74 19.16
C LEU A 120 -2.16 -14.35 20.57
N LYS A 121 -3.16 -13.93 21.33
CA LYS A 121 -3.29 -14.29 22.75
C LYS A 121 -3.84 -15.68 22.99
N SER A 122 -4.75 -16.15 22.13
CA SER A 122 -5.51 -17.38 22.34
C SER A 122 -5.51 -18.28 21.12
N TRP A 123 -5.26 -19.58 21.34
CA TRP A 123 -5.41 -20.62 20.32
C TRP A 123 -6.87 -20.81 19.90
N ASP A 124 -7.80 -20.76 20.85
CA ASP A 124 -9.22 -20.90 20.57
C ASP A 124 -9.73 -19.77 19.66
N TYR A 125 -9.21 -18.54 19.87
CA TYR A 125 -9.51 -17.42 18.98
C TYR A 125 -8.96 -17.64 17.57
N ILE A 126 -7.73 -18.14 17.44
CA ILE A 126 -7.10 -18.45 16.14
C ILE A 126 -7.97 -19.43 15.32
N LYS A 127 -8.64 -20.38 15.98
CA LYS A 127 -9.52 -21.35 15.30
C LYS A 127 -10.96 -20.86 15.13
N SER A 128 -11.30 -19.67 15.63
CA SER A 128 -12.65 -19.13 15.54
C SER A 128 -13.01 -18.69 14.11
N PRO A 129 -14.29 -18.76 13.72
CA PRO A 129 -14.76 -18.17 12.46
C PRO A 129 -14.49 -16.66 12.38
N GLU A 130 -14.53 -15.96 13.52
CA GLU A 130 -14.28 -14.53 13.59
C GLU A 130 -12.86 -14.18 13.14
N PHE A 131 -11.85 -14.93 13.60
CA PHE A 131 -10.47 -14.71 13.19
C PHE A 131 -10.29 -14.92 11.69
N LEU A 132 -10.89 -15.98 11.12
CA LEU A 132 -10.86 -16.23 9.69
C LEU A 132 -11.47 -15.07 8.90
N LEU A 133 -12.66 -14.61 9.27
CA LEU A 133 -13.30 -13.45 8.65
C LEU A 133 -12.42 -12.19 8.73
N LYS A 134 -11.65 -12.03 9.81
CA LYS A 134 -10.71 -10.92 9.95
C LYS A 134 -9.55 -11.01 8.96
N ILE A 135 -9.01 -12.21 8.71
CA ILE A 135 -7.97 -12.41 7.69
C ILE A 135 -8.53 -12.12 6.28
N ASP A 136 -9.75 -12.56 5.98
CA ASP A 136 -10.44 -12.27 4.71
C ASP A 136 -10.58 -10.77 4.50
N TYR A 137 -11.02 -10.06 5.53
CA TYR A 137 -11.16 -8.62 5.50
C TYR A 137 -9.82 -7.92 5.24
N LEU A 138 -8.77 -8.30 5.99
CA LEU A 138 -7.42 -7.74 5.81
C LEU A 138 -6.89 -7.98 4.40
N LYS A 139 -7.12 -9.17 3.84
CA LYS A 139 -6.73 -9.53 2.47
C LYS A 139 -7.49 -8.70 1.44
N GLY A 140 -8.82 -8.66 1.52
CA GLY A 140 -9.67 -7.93 0.57
C GLY A 140 -9.28 -6.46 0.47
N ARG A 141 -9.05 -5.82 1.62
CA ARG A 141 -8.56 -4.44 1.69
C ARG A 141 -7.18 -4.27 1.08
N ASN A 142 -6.26 -5.20 1.37
CA ASN A 142 -4.89 -5.13 0.86
C ASN A 142 -4.87 -5.24 -0.68
N ILE A 143 -5.74 -6.06 -1.28
CA ILE A 143 -5.82 -6.25 -2.74
C ILE A 143 -6.08 -4.91 -3.45
N GLU A 144 -7.08 -4.16 -3.01
CA GLU A 144 -7.46 -2.89 -3.65
C GLU A 144 -6.32 -1.87 -3.62
N TYR A 145 -5.68 -1.69 -2.46
CA TYR A 145 -4.56 -0.75 -2.35
C TYR A 145 -3.33 -1.22 -3.13
N THR A 146 -3.04 -2.53 -3.11
CA THR A 146 -1.95 -3.13 -3.91
C THR A 146 -2.14 -2.87 -5.40
N PHE A 147 -3.36 -3.08 -5.91
CA PHE A 147 -3.67 -2.82 -7.30
C PHE A 147 -3.39 -1.36 -7.67
N LEU A 148 -3.88 -0.41 -6.85
CA LEU A 148 -3.63 1.00 -7.07
C LEU A 148 -2.14 1.34 -7.04
N THR A 149 -1.37 0.83 -6.06
CA THR A 149 0.07 1.10 -5.99
C THR A 149 0.81 0.55 -7.20
N GLN A 150 0.46 -0.64 -7.69
CA GLN A 150 1.06 -1.22 -8.90
C GLN A 150 0.80 -0.37 -10.14
N GLU A 151 -0.44 0.03 -10.37
CA GLU A 151 -0.80 0.87 -11.53
C GLU A 151 -0.09 2.22 -11.49
N ASN A 152 0.02 2.83 -10.32
CA ASN A 152 0.72 4.10 -10.16
C ASN A 152 2.24 3.95 -10.33
N VAL A 153 2.87 2.86 -9.87
CA VAL A 153 4.30 2.60 -10.14
C VAL A 153 4.55 2.50 -11.64
N LYS A 154 3.70 1.78 -12.38
CA LYS A 154 3.81 1.66 -13.83
C LYS A 154 3.72 3.03 -14.50
N GLU A 155 2.74 3.84 -14.09
CA GLU A 155 2.52 5.15 -14.68
C GLU A 155 3.69 6.12 -14.42
N ILE A 156 4.22 6.16 -13.19
CA ILE A 156 5.39 6.99 -12.88
C ILE A 156 6.59 6.58 -13.74
N LYS A 157 6.85 5.27 -13.88
CA LYS A 157 7.95 4.77 -14.72
C LYS A 157 7.77 5.14 -16.19
N ARG A 158 6.55 5.03 -16.71
CA ARG A 158 6.20 5.42 -18.08
C ARG A 158 6.53 6.90 -18.31
N ILE A 159 6.08 7.78 -17.42
CA ILE A 159 6.31 9.22 -17.54
C ILE A 159 7.79 9.57 -17.40
N ILE A 160 8.53 8.93 -16.48
CA ILE A 160 9.99 9.11 -16.37
C ILE A 160 10.69 8.74 -17.68
N SER A 161 10.26 7.67 -18.34
CA SER A 161 10.77 7.29 -19.67
C SER A 161 10.48 8.40 -20.69
N SER A 162 9.23 8.87 -20.77
CA SER A 162 8.84 9.94 -21.70
C SER A 162 9.60 11.25 -21.48
N ILE A 163 9.89 11.62 -20.23
CA ILE A 163 10.75 12.77 -19.90
C ILE A 163 12.18 12.53 -20.39
N SER A 164 12.72 11.33 -20.18
CA SER A 164 14.09 11.00 -20.59
C SER A 164 14.25 11.05 -22.11
N ASP A 165 13.24 10.57 -22.85
CA ASP A 165 13.20 10.63 -24.31
C ASP A 165 13.14 12.09 -24.80
N GLU A 166 12.32 12.94 -24.20
CA GLU A 166 12.23 14.37 -24.54
C GLU A 166 13.56 15.10 -24.29
N LEU A 167 14.25 14.78 -23.19
CA LEU A 167 15.54 15.39 -22.86
C LEU A 167 16.70 14.87 -23.73
N GLY A 168 16.61 13.63 -24.22
CA GLY A 168 17.61 13.04 -25.12
C GLY A 168 17.43 13.41 -26.60
N ASN A 169 16.25 13.90 -26.98
CA ASN A 169 15.92 14.35 -28.34
C ASN A 169 16.12 15.87 -28.56
N ASN A 170 16.59 16.60 -27.55
CA ASN A 170 16.99 18.01 -27.62
C ASN A 170 18.52 18.15 -27.59
#